data_AF-A0A183K9K7-F1
#
_entry.id   AF-A0A183K9K7-F1
#
_cell.length_a   1.000
_cell.length_b   1.000
_cell.length_c   1.000
_cell.angle_alpha   90.00
_cell.angle_beta   90.00
_cell.angle_gamma   90.00
#
_symmetry.space_group_name_H-M   'P 1'
#
loop_
_entity.id
_entity.type
_entity.pdbx_description
1 polymer ?
#
loop_
_entity_poly.entity_id
_entity_poly.type
_entity_poly.pdbx_seq_one_letter_code
_entity_poly.pdbx_strand_id
1 'polypeptide(L)'
;MAGRFSDVNYPELLCITYTGLIFGLTTQPIRKETFFDQPDVMELQFMSKVDKLNEEISNLENQLQLMKLNQKQIEKEQIILIPLELDYKFYLNKDLSVYCLNIETQIPIDHILIQSNCPIDLFDLEENTAVSSSSECTKDDGNALLTTYRCQVNTTRFDIQFRTVEGHYGHVSVYVVPKINLSNMVTCKCIKLLIHPLSLHCLTHHIEDEPLKRYWNSLQLTGNFSLTEMHNWLSMSLPETPERPTLINSDTKQGDKNDNHDSEESAQLFYKSIYLKSQLKCVYAKGYANLQSDNLSTIAILKDVLTKEATKKKIQLSINLGTLHYLVIKFGRIPTQSLAHIQMDSIEYMLRMIDTKLVYLNELEKKVKLIKPITELISNEIQSNNRDNCLFKQITPNDNPLPSDYLPLEYVQIWRDSNKLKQEFKYQSCQLNRYYECIVGLYIDKYRFQGKDVSYRKNDLFKLLKNYNLDKLIEYFNQELSV
;
A
#
# COMPACT_ATOMS: atom_id res chain seq x y z
N MET A 1 28.94 14.77 -5.61
CA MET A 1 30.35 14.76 -6.08
C MET A 1 31.25 15.03 -4.89
N ALA A 2 32.36 14.33 -4.69
CA ALA A 2 33.28 14.58 -3.57
C ALA A 2 34.52 15.29 -4.08
N GLY A 3 34.95 16.37 -3.42
CA GLY A 3 36.06 17.18 -3.90
C GLY A 3 36.46 18.28 -2.91
N ARG A 4 37.13 19.31 -3.42
CA ARG A 4 37.51 20.52 -2.68
C ARG A 4 37.13 21.71 -3.54
N PHE A 5 36.14 22.48 -3.12
CA PHE A 5 35.56 23.56 -3.93
C PHE A 5 35.76 24.91 -3.27
N SER A 6 35.38 25.06 -2.00
CA SER A 6 35.46 26.34 -1.28
C SER A 6 36.84 26.58 -0.68
N ASP A 7 37.37 25.62 0.10
CA ASP A 7 38.72 25.66 0.68
C ASP A 7 39.52 24.43 0.24
N VAL A 8 40.76 24.65 -0.19
CA VAL A 8 41.68 23.60 -0.65
C VAL A 8 42.05 22.64 0.48
N ASN A 9 41.92 23.06 1.73
CA ASN A 9 42.31 22.27 2.90
C ASN A 9 41.19 21.35 3.41
N TYR A 10 39.93 21.64 3.09
CA TYR A 10 38.79 20.90 3.62
C TYR A 10 38.07 20.16 2.49
N PRO A 11 37.97 18.82 2.54
CA PRO A 11 37.12 18.10 1.61
C PRO A 11 35.65 18.45 1.83
N GLU A 12 34.91 18.49 0.72
CA GLU A 12 33.51 18.86 0.64
C GLU A 12 32.73 17.90 -0.26
N LEU A 13 31.47 17.64 0.11
CA LEU A 13 30.51 16.94 -0.73
C LEU A 13 29.62 17.97 -1.42
N LEU A 14 29.68 18.02 -2.75
CA LEU A 14 28.77 18.81 -3.55
C LEU A 14 27.48 18.02 -3.82
N CYS A 15 26.36 18.60 -3.42
CA CYS A 15 25.02 18.08 -3.58
C CYS A 15 24.19 19.02 -4.47
N ILE A 16 23.31 18.46 -5.28
CA ILE A 16 22.37 19.19 -6.14
C ILE A 16 20.98 18.67 -5.82
N THR A 17 20.04 19.55 -5.48
CA THR A 17 18.64 19.19 -5.26
C THR A 17 17.86 19.14 -6.58
N TYR A 18 16.66 18.55 -6.55
CA TYR A 18 15.72 18.56 -7.68
C TYR A 18 15.39 19.98 -8.18
N THR A 19 15.31 20.95 -7.26
CA THR A 19 15.05 22.37 -7.57
C THR A 19 16.27 23.10 -8.14
N GLY A 20 17.41 22.41 -8.31
CA GLY A 20 18.65 23.01 -8.81
C GLY A 20 19.46 23.75 -7.75
N LEU A 21 19.14 23.62 -6.45
CA LEU A 21 19.96 24.17 -5.37
C LEU A 21 21.26 23.38 -5.30
N ILE A 22 22.37 24.05 -5.60
CA ILE A 22 23.71 23.49 -5.47
C ILE A 22 24.26 23.92 -4.10
N PHE A 23 24.60 22.95 -3.25
CA PHE A 23 25.17 23.22 -1.94
C PHE A 23 26.31 22.25 -1.61
N GLY A 24 27.25 22.73 -0.81
CA GLY A 24 28.39 21.95 -0.32
C GLY A 24 28.24 21.58 1.15
N LEU A 25 28.49 20.32 1.49
CA LEU A 25 28.68 19.87 2.86
C LEU A 25 30.19 19.80 3.13
N THR A 26 30.72 20.81 3.84
CA THR A 26 32.15 20.95 4.12
C THR A 26 32.52 20.35 5.48
N THR A 27 33.78 19.89 5.59
CA THR A 27 34.36 19.43 6.86
C THR A 27 34.94 20.57 7.70
N GLN A 28 34.96 21.80 7.17
CA GLN A 28 35.41 22.97 7.89
C GLN A 28 34.47 23.29 9.08
N PRO A 29 35.01 23.50 10.30
CA PRO A 29 34.19 23.88 11.45
C PRO A 29 33.60 25.29 11.26
N ILE A 30 32.27 25.40 11.37
CA ILE A 30 31.49 26.63 11.11
C ILE A 30 31.69 27.68 12.22
N ARG A 31 32.01 27.25 13.44
CA ARG A 31 32.32 28.15 14.56
C ARG A 31 33.75 27.94 15.01
N LYS A 32 34.61 28.93 14.77
CA LYS A 32 35.87 29.04 15.53
C LYS A 32 35.50 29.74 16.84
N GLU A 33 35.84 29.15 17.98
CA GLU A 33 35.68 29.81 19.29
C GLU A 33 36.39 31.16 19.25
N THR A 34 35.63 32.25 19.26
CA THR A 34 36.15 33.61 19.27
C THR A 34 36.50 33.99 20.71
N PHE A 35 37.75 34.40 20.93
CA PHE A 35 38.14 35.14 22.12
C PHE A 35 37.55 36.56 22.05
N PHE A 36 36.88 36.97 23.13
CA PHE A 36 36.28 38.28 23.47
C PHE A 36 36.35 39.46 22.46
N ASP A 37 35.18 40.07 22.21
CA ASP A 37 34.91 41.42 21.68
C ASP A 37 35.25 41.79 20.22
N GLN A 38 35.41 40.82 19.32
CA GLN A 38 35.35 41.11 17.87
C GLN A 38 34.06 40.57 17.24
N PRO A 39 33.33 41.38 16.44
CA PRO A 39 32.17 40.89 15.71
C PRO A 39 32.62 39.79 14.75
N ASP A 40 31.92 38.66 14.77
CA ASP A 40 32.25 37.53 13.93
C ASP A 40 32.19 37.96 12.46
N VAL A 41 33.31 37.85 11.75
CA VAL A 41 33.43 38.22 10.33
C VAL A 41 32.38 37.48 9.49
N MET A 42 31.97 36.27 9.92
CA MET A 42 30.93 35.49 9.27
C MET A 42 29.51 36.04 9.53
N GLU A 43 29.26 36.61 10.71
CA GLU A 43 27.98 37.26 11.05
C GLU A 43 27.79 38.56 10.26
N LEU A 44 28.86 39.36 10.10
CA LEU A 44 28.85 40.54 9.22
C LEU A 44 28.59 40.18 7.75
N GLN A 45 29.18 39.09 7.25
CA GLN A 45 28.91 38.56 5.92
C GLN A 45 27.47 38.06 5.78
N PHE A 46 26.92 37.44 6.83
CA PHE A 46 25.53 37.01 6.87
C PHE A 46 24.58 38.22 6.79
N MET A 47 24.79 39.24 7.62
CA MET A 47 23.97 40.46 7.60
C MET A 47 24.01 41.17 6.24
N SER A 48 25.20 41.32 5.64
CA SER A 48 25.32 41.91 4.30
C SER A 48 24.57 41.11 3.21
N LYS A 49 24.55 39.77 3.31
CA LYS A 49 23.76 38.92 2.40
C LYS A 49 22.26 39.11 2.62
N VAL A 50 21.81 39.24 3.87
CA VAL A 50 20.41 39.49 4.21
C VAL A 50 19.96 40.85 3.67
N ASP A 51 20.77 41.89 3.81
CA ASP A 51 20.44 43.23 3.30
C ASP A 51 20.30 43.24 1.77
N LYS A 52 21.23 42.58 1.05
CA LYS A 52 21.14 42.41 -0.40
C LYS A 52 19.89 41.64 -0.83
N LEU A 53 19.56 40.56 -0.11
CA LEU A 53 18.34 39.78 -0.36
C LEU A 53 17.08 40.63 -0.16
N ASN A 54 17.04 41.48 0.87
CA ASN A 54 15.90 42.36 1.11
C ASN A 54 15.74 43.41 -0.01
N GLU A 55 16.84 43.95 -0.52
CA GLU A 55 16.83 44.87 -1.67
C GLU A 55 16.35 44.17 -2.94
N GLU A 56 16.83 42.95 -3.21
CA GLU A 56 16.39 42.13 -4.34
C GLU A 56 14.89 41.78 -4.24
N ILE A 57 14.41 41.39 -3.06
CA ILE A 57 12.98 41.11 -2.82
C ILE A 57 12.14 42.35 -3.12
N SER A 58 12.52 43.51 -2.59
CA SER A 58 11.78 44.77 -2.82
C SER A 58 11.74 45.13 -4.31
N ASN A 59 12.86 44.99 -5.02
CA ASN A 59 12.91 45.23 -6.47
C ASN A 59 12.04 44.24 -7.25
N LEU A 60 12.07 42.95 -6.91
CA LEU A 60 11.26 41.92 -7.54
C LEU A 60 9.77 42.11 -7.26
N GLU A 61 9.39 42.49 -6.04
CA GLU A 61 8.01 42.79 -5.67
C GLU A 61 7.45 43.96 -6.48
N ASN A 62 8.24 45.03 -6.64
CA ASN A 62 7.86 46.18 -7.47
C ASN A 62 7.68 45.78 -8.94
N GLN A 63 8.60 45.00 -9.49
CA GLN A 63 8.48 44.48 -10.87
C GLN A 63 7.24 43.59 -11.02
N LEU A 64 6.97 42.73 -10.05
CA LEU A 64 5.83 41.81 -10.05
C LEU A 64 4.49 42.56 -9.97
N GLN A 65 4.40 43.64 -9.19
CA GLN A 65 3.22 44.50 -9.14
C GLN A 65 2.96 45.19 -10.50
N LEU A 66 4.00 45.72 -11.14
CA LEU A 66 3.88 46.33 -12.47
C LEU A 66 3.42 45.30 -13.51
N MET A 67 4.01 44.11 -13.52
CA MET A 67 3.61 43.03 -14.44
C MET A 67 2.17 42.56 -14.19
N LYS A 68 1.71 42.47 -12.93
CA LYS A 68 0.32 42.12 -12.59
C LYS A 68 -0.71 43.11 -13.15
N LEU A 69 -0.39 44.40 -13.18
CA LEU A 69 -1.28 45.42 -13.75
C LEU A 69 -1.44 45.22 -15.26
N ASN A 70 -0.34 44.95 -15.96
CA ASN A 70 -0.34 44.67 -17.40
C ASN A 70 -1.05 43.34 -17.72
N GLN A 71 -0.85 42.30 -16.89
CA GLN A 71 -1.43 40.98 -17.09
C GLN A 71 -2.97 40.98 -17.02
N LYS A 72 -3.57 41.78 -16.13
CA LYS A 72 -5.04 41.94 -16.05
C LYS A 72 -5.67 42.45 -17.35
N GLN A 73 -4.91 43.17 -18.18
CA GLN A 73 -5.37 43.64 -19.49
C GLN A 73 -5.29 42.51 -20.53
N ILE A 74 -4.20 41.73 -20.51
CA ILE A 74 -3.94 40.62 -21.45
C ILE A 74 -4.88 39.42 -21.22
N GLU A 75 -5.22 39.12 -19.96
CA GLU A 75 -6.12 38.00 -19.58
C GLU A 75 -7.52 38.09 -20.22
N LYS A 76 -7.96 39.27 -20.67
CA LYS A 76 -9.26 39.44 -21.34
C LYS A 76 -9.26 38.98 -22.79
N GLU A 77 -8.09 38.88 -23.41
CA GLU A 77 -7.94 38.64 -24.85
C GLU A 77 -7.24 37.31 -25.17
N GLN A 78 -6.48 36.74 -24.22
CA GLN A 78 -5.63 35.57 -24.46
C GLN A 78 -5.74 34.51 -23.36
N ILE A 79 -5.66 33.24 -23.77
CA ILE A 79 -5.55 32.08 -22.87
C ILE A 79 -4.06 31.83 -22.60
N ILE A 80 -3.66 31.89 -21.33
CA ILE A 80 -2.27 31.68 -20.91
C ILE A 80 -2.11 30.22 -20.45
N LEU A 81 -1.29 29.43 -21.14
CA LEU A 81 -0.87 28.12 -20.66
C LEU A 81 0.37 28.28 -19.77
N ILE A 82 0.26 27.86 -18.51
CA ILE A 82 1.41 27.78 -17.59
C ILE A 82 1.86 26.31 -17.54
N PRO A 83 3.05 25.98 -18.06
CA PRO A 83 3.58 24.63 -17.97
C PRO A 83 3.97 24.34 -16.51
N LEU A 84 3.29 23.37 -15.88
CA LEU A 84 3.64 22.89 -14.55
C LEU A 84 4.44 21.59 -14.64
N GLU A 85 5.73 21.68 -14.35
CA GLU A 85 6.58 20.51 -14.16
C GLU A 85 6.31 19.89 -12.80
N LEU A 86 5.97 18.61 -12.82
CA LEU A 86 5.64 17.81 -11.65
C LEU A 86 6.23 16.45 -11.90
N ASP A 87 7.04 16.01 -10.96
CA ASP A 87 7.54 14.64 -10.89
C ASP A 87 6.74 13.87 -9.85
N TYR A 88 6.50 12.60 -10.11
CA TYR A 88 5.83 11.74 -9.15
C TYR A 88 6.30 10.31 -9.25
N LYS A 89 6.35 9.65 -8.09
CA LYS A 89 6.67 8.23 -7.98
C LYS A 89 5.53 7.51 -7.30
N PHE A 90 4.94 6.56 -8.02
CA PHE A 90 3.88 5.69 -7.51
C PHE A 90 4.39 4.26 -7.39
N TYR A 91 4.33 3.68 -6.20
CA TYR A 91 4.80 2.31 -5.95
C TYR A 91 4.08 1.67 -4.77
N LEU A 92 4.14 0.34 -4.70
CA LEU A 92 3.56 -0.44 -3.62
C LEU A 92 4.64 -0.78 -2.58
N ASN A 93 4.46 -0.32 -1.34
CA ASN A 93 5.37 -0.65 -0.24
C ASN A 93 5.06 -2.07 0.27
N LYS A 94 6.04 -2.99 0.10
CA LYS A 94 5.91 -4.41 0.42
C LYS A 94 5.84 -4.69 1.93
N ASP A 95 6.44 -3.84 2.76
CA ASP A 95 6.49 -4.07 4.20
C ASP A 95 5.19 -3.62 4.87
N LEU A 96 4.63 -2.50 4.41
CA LEU A 96 3.40 -1.92 4.96
C LEU A 96 2.13 -2.40 4.23
N SER A 97 2.25 -3.01 3.05
CA SER A 97 1.11 -3.36 2.17
C SER A 97 0.22 -2.16 1.84
N VAL A 98 0.87 -1.03 1.54
CA VAL A 98 0.27 0.30 1.31
C VAL A 98 0.87 0.89 0.03
N TYR A 99 0.06 1.59 -0.75
CA TYR A 99 0.53 2.35 -1.90
C TYR A 99 1.08 3.70 -1.46
N CYS A 100 2.24 4.04 -1.99
CA CYS A 100 2.91 5.32 -1.77
C CYS A 100 2.91 6.11 -3.08
N LEU A 101 2.44 7.35 -3.01
CA LEU A 101 2.56 8.35 -4.06
C LEU A 101 3.38 9.52 -3.52
N ASN A 102 4.59 9.66 -4.04
CA ASN A 102 5.47 10.78 -3.72
C ASN A 102 5.36 11.80 -4.85
N ILE A 103 5.09 13.06 -4.51
CA ILE A 103 4.90 14.15 -5.47
C ILE A 103 5.98 15.20 -5.19
N GLU A 104 6.70 15.61 -6.23
CA GLU A 104 7.67 16.70 -6.16
C GLU A 104 7.37 17.78 -7.20
N THR A 105 7.32 19.04 -6.75
CA THR A 105 7.08 20.22 -7.58
C THR A 105 8.17 21.26 -7.37
N GLN A 106 8.47 22.05 -8.40
CA GLN A 106 9.43 23.17 -8.28
C GLN A 106 8.84 24.34 -7.47
N ILE A 107 7.52 24.53 -7.57
CA ILE A 107 6.76 25.58 -6.88
C ILE A 107 6.08 24.93 -5.66
N PRO A 108 6.03 25.62 -4.50
CA PRO A 108 5.29 25.12 -3.33
C PRO A 108 3.85 24.77 -3.67
N ILE A 109 3.33 23.72 -3.05
CA ILE A 109 1.96 23.24 -3.24
C ILE A 109 1.03 24.06 -2.34
N ASP A 110 -0.11 24.50 -2.86
CA ASP A 110 -1.16 25.14 -2.06
C ASP A 110 -2.12 24.07 -1.51
N HIS A 111 -2.70 23.28 -2.42
CA HIS A 111 -3.56 22.17 -2.05
C HIS A 111 -3.53 21.02 -3.06
N ILE A 112 -3.92 19.84 -2.59
CA ILE A 112 -4.04 18.61 -3.36
C ILE A 112 -5.45 18.07 -3.20
N LEU A 113 -6.09 17.74 -4.31
CA LEU A 113 -7.39 17.08 -4.32
C LEU A 113 -7.20 15.62 -4.74
N ILE A 114 -7.76 14.71 -3.97
CA ILE A 114 -7.80 13.28 -4.28
C ILE A 114 -9.24 12.91 -4.59
N GLN A 115 -9.45 12.35 -5.77
CA GLN A 115 -10.72 11.82 -6.23
C GLN A 115 -10.52 10.35 -6.60
N SER A 116 -11.32 9.46 -6.01
CA SER A 116 -11.28 8.04 -6.32
C SER A 116 -12.67 7.53 -6.66
N ASN A 117 -12.76 6.67 -7.67
CA ASN A 117 -13.97 5.90 -8.00
C ASN A 117 -14.00 4.50 -7.34
N CYS A 118 -12.94 4.15 -6.62
CA CYS A 118 -12.83 2.90 -5.86
C CYS A 118 -12.57 3.19 -4.38
N PRO A 119 -13.07 2.34 -3.45
CA PRO A 119 -12.83 2.55 -2.03
C PRO A 119 -11.34 2.44 -1.72
N ILE A 120 -10.78 3.51 -1.17
CA ILE A 120 -9.39 3.58 -0.68
C ILE A 120 -9.37 4.20 0.72
N ASP A 121 -8.47 3.72 1.57
CA ASP A 121 -8.26 4.27 2.90
C ASP A 121 -6.98 5.12 2.90
N LEU A 122 -7.11 6.43 3.15
CA LEU A 122 -5.97 7.34 3.26
C LEU A 122 -5.33 7.26 4.66
N PHE A 123 -4.00 7.35 4.73
CA PHE A 123 -3.27 7.44 6.01
C PHE A 123 -2.84 8.87 6.31
N ASP A 124 -3.03 9.27 7.57
CA ASP A 124 -2.41 10.47 8.11
C ASP A 124 -0.95 10.18 8.46
N LEU A 125 -0.04 10.78 7.68
CA LEU A 125 1.40 10.71 7.93
C LEU A 125 1.80 11.80 8.93
N GLU A 126 2.58 11.43 9.95
CA GLU A 126 3.02 12.40 10.99
C GLU A 126 3.92 13.50 10.42
N GLU A 127 4.67 13.21 9.36
CA GLU A 127 5.53 14.17 8.68
C GLU A 127 4.73 15.19 7.85
N ASN A 128 3.47 14.88 7.51
CA ASN A 128 2.63 15.76 6.72
C ASN A 128 1.98 16.83 7.61
N THR A 129 2.39 18.09 7.42
CA THR A 129 1.79 19.24 8.12
C THR A 129 0.52 19.77 7.42
N ALA A 130 -0.01 19.05 6.42
CA ALA A 130 -1.18 19.48 5.68
C ALA A 130 -2.46 19.12 6.44
N VAL A 131 -3.47 19.98 6.32
CA VAL A 131 -4.79 19.73 6.89
C VAL A 131 -5.60 18.94 5.86
N SER A 132 -6.08 17.76 6.26
CA SER A 132 -6.98 16.94 5.47
C SER A 132 -8.44 17.30 5.73
N SER A 133 -9.24 17.33 4.66
CA SER A 133 -10.70 17.49 4.74
C SER A 133 -11.35 16.54 3.74
N SER A 134 -12.13 15.58 4.23
CA SER A 134 -12.90 14.66 3.39
C SER A 134 -14.30 15.21 3.14
N SER A 135 -14.75 15.17 1.90
CA SER A 135 -16.09 15.61 1.50
C SER A 135 -17.01 14.40 1.36
N GLU A 136 -18.29 14.59 1.70
CA GLU A 136 -19.31 13.57 1.48
C GLU A 136 -19.49 13.32 -0.03
N CYS A 137 -19.42 12.06 -0.44
CA CYS A 137 -19.60 11.68 -1.83
C CYS A 137 -21.08 11.41 -2.10
N THR A 138 -21.66 12.04 -3.12
CA THR A 138 -23.01 11.70 -3.55
C THR A 138 -22.98 10.42 -4.41
N LYS A 139 -24.03 9.59 -4.32
CA LYS A 139 -24.08 8.30 -5.04
C LYS A 139 -24.14 8.47 -6.56
N ASP A 140 -24.58 9.62 -7.05
CA ASP A 140 -24.76 9.90 -8.47
C ASP A 140 -23.43 10.29 -9.16
N ASP A 141 -22.45 10.80 -8.41
CA ASP A 141 -21.17 11.28 -8.96
C ASP A 141 -20.19 10.15 -9.31
N GLY A 142 -20.46 8.91 -8.87
CA GLY A 142 -19.56 7.76 -9.07
C GLY A 142 -18.24 7.85 -8.27
N ASN A 143 -18.15 8.79 -7.33
CA ASN A 143 -17.00 8.97 -6.46
C ASN A 143 -17.15 8.12 -5.19
N ALA A 144 -16.12 7.36 -4.86
CA ALA A 144 -16.00 6.63 -3.61
C ALA A 144 -15.27 7.44 -2.53
N LEU A 145 -14.38 8.35 -2.93
CA LEU A 145 -13.63 9.22 -2.03
C LEU A 145 -13.34 10.57 -2.67
N LEU A 146 -13.56 11.64 -1.90
CA LEU A 146 -13.12 13.00 -2.19
C LEU A 146 -12.41 13.55 -0.96
N THR A 147 -11.13 13.89 -1.09
CA THR A 147 -10.35 14.46 0.02
C THR A 147 -9.45 15.57 -0.48
N THR A 148 -9.41 16.67 0.28
CA THR A 148 -8.55 17.82 0.01
C THR A 148 -7.48 17.89 1.09
N TYR A 149 -6.22 18.01 0.69
CA TYR A 149 -5.09 18.35 1.56
C TYR A 149 -4.70 19.79 1.31
N ARG A 150 -4.76 20.64 2.34
CA ARG A 150 -4.28 22.02 2.27
C ARG A 150 -2.93 22.13 2.95
N CYS A 151 -1.90 22.51 2.21
CA CYS A 151 -0.54 22.67 2.73
C CYS A 151 -0.44 24.00 3.48
N GLN A 152 -0.09 23.96 4.77
CA GLN A 152 0.05 25.16 5.58
C GLN A 152 1.41 25.84 5.42
N VAL A 153 2.43 25.05 5.11
CA VAL A 153 3.82 25.47 4.92
C VAL A 153 4.15 25.41 3.43
N ASN A 154 5.15 26.17 2.98
CA ASN A 154 5.64 26.12 1.60
C ASN A 154 6.33 24.76 1.31
N THR A 155 5.53 23.72 1.12
CA THR A 155 5.98 22.35 0.86
C THR A 155 6.06 22.11 -0.65
N THR A 156 7.24 21.72 -1.14
CA THR A 156 7.48 21.33 -2.54
C THR A 156 7.37 19.81 -2.75
N ARG A 157 7.34 19.05 -1.66
CA ARG A 157 7.20 17.60 -1.65
C ARG A 157 5.98 17.22 -0.85
N PHE A 158 5.25 16.22 -1.34
CA PHE A 158 4.07 15.71 -0.65
C PHE A 158 3.94 14.21 -0.84
N ASP A 159 3.85 13.50 0.27
CA ASP A 159 3.74 12.04 0.29
C ASP A 159 2.32 11.65 0.66
N ILE A 160 1.69 10.82 -0.17
CA ILE A 160 0.36 10.26 0.06
C ILE A 160 0.52 8.76 0.21
N GLN A 161 -0.03 8.23 1.30
CA GLN A 161 -0.13 6.80 1.52
C GLN A 161 -1.59 6.39 1.59
N PHE A 162 -1.95 5.34 0.85
CA PHE A 162 -3.31 4.82 0.87
C PHE A 162 -3.35 3.31 0.67
N ARG A 163 -4.40 2.70 1.21
CA ARG A 163 -4.65 1.26 1.10
C ARG A 163 -5.80 0.99 0.15
N THR A 164 -5.68 -0.10 -0.59
CA THR A 164 -6.71 -0.60 -1.50
C THR A 164 -7.36 -1.87 -0.94
N VAL A 165 -8.59 -2.13 -1.37
CA VAL A 165 -9.29 -3.38 -1.09
C VAL A 165 -9.24 -4.25 -2.34
N GLU A 166 -8.76 -5.48 -2.20
CA GLU A 166 -8.64 -6.42 -3.31
C GLU A 166 -10.02 -6.76 -3.89
N GLY A 167 -10.11 -6.83 -5.21
CA GLY A 167 -11.37 -6.99 -5.95
C GLY A 167 -12.07 -5.68 -6.32
N HIS A 168 -11.77 -4.57 -5.64
CA HIS A 168 -12.22 -3.24 -6.04
C HIS A 168 -11.14 -2.58 -6.90
N TYR A 169 -11.53 -2.02 -8.03
CA TYR A 169 -10.60 -1.47 -9.02
C TYR A 169 -11.17 -0.24 -9.69
N GLY A 170 -10.28 0.60 -10.19
CA GLY A 170 -10.67 1.90 -10.72
C GLY A 170 -9.49 2.87 -10.85
N HIS A 171 -9.78 4.16 -10.83
CA HIS A 171 -8.80 5.23 -10.96
C HIS A 171 -8.80 6.12 -9.73
N VAL A 172 -7.59 6.52 -9.32
CA VAL A 172 -7.36 7.58 -8.35
C VAL A 172 -6.76 8.76 -9.11
N SER A 173 -7.52 9.85 -9.16
CA SER A 173 -7.09 11.13 -9.73
C SER A 173 -6.56 12.02 -8.61
N VAL A 174 -5.33 12.48 -8.74
CA VAL A 174 -4.69 13.42 -7.80
C VAL A 174 -4.44 14.72 -8.53
N TYR A 175 -5.13 15.78 -8.12
CA TYR A 175 -4.99 17.12 -8.67
C TYR A 175 -4.08 17.94 -7.77
N VAL A 176 -2.94 18.36 -8.31
CA VAL A 176 -1.95 19.15 -7.59
C VAL A 176 -2.05 20.59 -8.04
N VAL A 177 -2.30 21.48 -7.07
CA VAL A 177 -2.42 22.91 -7.30
C VAL A 177 -1.24 23.63 -6.62
N PRO A 178 -0.33 24.23 -7.41
CA PRO A 178 0.78 25.01 -6.88
C PRO A 178 0.29 26.35 -6.33
N LYS A 179 1.05 26.88 -5.38
CA LYS A 179 0.87 28.22 -4.82
C LYS A 179 1.42 29.26 -5.79
N ILE A 180 0.59 29.66 -6.73
CA ILE A 180 0.92 30.72 -7.69
C ILE A 180 0.19 32.00 -7.26
N ASN A 181 0.93 33.11 -7.19
CA ASN A 181 0.41 34.41 -6.78
C ASN A 181 -0.32 35.16 -7.91
N LEU A 182 -1.15 34.46 -8.69
CA LEU A 182 -1.99 35.03 -9.73
C LEU A 182 -3.42 35.18 -9.20
N SER A 183 -4.05 36.34 -9.41
CA SER A 183 -5.34 36.65 -8.78
C SER A 183 -6.52 35.92 -9.41
N ASN A 184 -6.40 35.48 -10.67
CA ASN A 184 -7.55 35.00 -11.47
C ASN A 184 -7.35 33.63 -12.11
N MET A 185 -6.10 33.13 -12.21
CA MET A 185 -5.81 31.85 -12.84
C MET A 185 -5.17 30.89 -11.86
N VAL A 186 -5.83 29.74 -11.70
CA VAL A 186 -5.30 28.60 -10.96
C VAL A 186 -5.01 27.50 -11.97
N THR A 187 -3.76 27.07 -12.04
CA THR A 187 -3.39 25.90 -12.83
C THR A 187 -3.44 24.66 -11.96
N CYS A 188 -3.91 23.55 -12.51
CA CYS A 188 -3.80 22.26 -11.85
C CYS A 188 -3.18 21.24 -12.80
N LYS A 189 -2.45 20.28 -12.24
CA LYS A 189 -2.00 19.09 -12.96
C LYS A 189 -2.66 17.87 -12.33
N CYS A 190 -3.23 17.03 -13.18
CA CYS A 190 -3.93 15.81 -12.77
C CYS A 190 -3.06 14.59 -13.04
N ILE A 191 -2.75 13.83 -11.98
CA ILE A 191 -2.12 12.52 -12.03
C ILE A 191 -3.24 11.49 -11.98
N LYS A 192 -3.34 10.61 -12.98
CA LYS A 192 -4.33 9.52 -13.01
C LYS A 192 -3.64 8.19 -12.77
N LEU A 193 -3.96 7.56 -11.64
CA LEU A 193 -3.38 6.28 -11.22
C LEU A 193 -4.43 5.18 -11.38
N LEU A 194 -4.03 4.05 -11.96
CA LEU A 194 -4.88 2.88 -12.11
C LEU A 194 -4.70 1.96 -10.89
N ILE A 195 -5.79 1.64 -10.20
CA ILE A 195 -5.85 0.62 -9.17
C ILE A 195 -6.36 -0.67 -9.80
N HIS A 196 -5.49 -1.68 -9.85
CA HIS A 196 -5.78 -2.98 -10.41
C HIS A 196 -6.69 -3.81 -9.49
N PRO A 197 -7.53 -4.71 -10.04
CA PRO A 197 -8.33 -5.67 -9.27
C PRO A 197 -7.52 -6.47 -8.25
N LEU A 198 -6.35 -6.97 -8.68
CA LEU A 198 -5.39 -7.65 -7.81
C LEU A 198 -4.24 -6.71 -7.43
N SER A 199 -4.59 -5.52 -6.93
CA SER A 199 -3.64 -4.46 -6.57
C SER A 199 -2.56 -4.89 -5.56
N LEU A 200 -2.83 -5.87 -4.70
CA LEU A 200 -1.87 -6.30 -3.66
C LEU A 200 -0.88 -7.38 -4.11
N HIS A 201 -0.94 -7.77 -5.39
CA HIS A 201 -0.01 -8.73 -5.97
C HIS A 201 1.23 -8.01 -6.49
N CYS A 202 2.40 -8.63 -6.39
CA CYS A 202 3.63 -8.15 -7.02
C CYS A 202 4.25 -9.23 -7.90
N LEU A 203 4.86 -8.83 -9.01
CA LEU A 203 5.53 -9.75 -9.93
C LEU A 203 6.73 -10.40 -9.23
N THR A 204 6.91 -11.69 -9.48
CA THR A 204 8.00 -12.51 -8.94
C THR A 204 8.60 -13.35 -10.05
N HIS A 205 9.89 -13.68 -9.96
CA HIS A 205 10.56 -14.49 -10.98
C HIS A 205 10.23 -15.98 -10.87
N HIS A 206 9.99 -16.47 -9.65
CA HIS A 206 9.68 -17.85 -9.37
C HIS A 206 8.65 -17.95 -8.25
N ILE A 207 7.86 -19.03 -8.30
CA ILE A 207 7.07 -19.50 -7.18
C ILE A 207 8.06 -20.03 -6.15
N GLU A 208 7.93 -19.61 -4.89
CA GLU A 208 8.64 -20.26 -3.79
C GLU A 208 8.06 -21.66 -3.64
N ASP A 209 8.65 -22.64 -4.34
CA ASP A 209 8.36 -24.06 -4.18
C ASP A 209 8.92 -24.51 -2.82
N GLU A 210 8.28 -24.14 -1.71
CA GLU A 210 8.38 -25.00 -0.54
C GLU A 210 7.58 -26.27 -0.85
N PRO A 211 8.28 -27.40 -1.07
CA PRO A 211 7.63 -28.62 -1.52
C PRO A 211 6.99 -29.26 -0.30
N LEU A 212 5.65 -29.32 -0.24
CA LEU A 212 4.86 -30.46 0.29
C LEU A 212 3.41 -30.13 0.71
N LYS A 213 2.89 -28.89 0.62
CA LYS A 213 1.50 -28.65 1.12
C LYS A 213 0.69 -27.49 0.54
N ARG A 214 1.04 -26.90 -0.59
CA ARG A 214 0.19 -25.87 -1.22
C ARG A 214 -0.88 -26.50 -2.10
N TYR A 215 -2.13 -26.13 -1.85
CA TYR A 215 -3.29 -26.56 -2.60
C TYR A 215 -3.63 -25.51 -3.65
N TRP A 216 -3.62 -25.90 -4.94
CA TRP A 216 -3.84 -24.97 -6.04
C TRP A 216 -5.27 -25.05 -6.56
N ASN A 217 -5.96 -23.90 -6.54
CA ASN A 217 -7.23 -23.71 -7.24
C ASN A 217 -6.91 -23.27 -8.68
N SER A 218 -7.46 -23.98 -9.68
CA SER A 218 -7.17 -23.75 -11.10
C SER A 218 -8.39 -23.15 -11.81
N LEU A 219 -8.19 -22.02 -12.48
CA LEU A 219 -9.16 -21.40 -13.39
C LEU A 219 -8.66 -21.55 -14.82
N GLN A 220 -9.31 -22.43 -15.57
CA GLN A 220 -9.03 -22.68 -16.97
C GLN A 220 -10.02 -21.90 -17.83
N LEU A 221 -9.50 -21.13 -18.78
CA LEU A 221 -10.26 -20.31 -19.71
C LEU A 221 -9.93 -20.79 -21.12
N THR A 222 -10.96 -21.14 -21.88
CA THR A 222 -10.83 -21.51 -23.29
C THR A 222 -11.76 -20.64 -24.13
N GLY A 223 -11.28 -20.17 -25.27
CA GLY A 223 -12.09 -19.34 -26.15
C GLY A 223 -11.32 -18.76 -27.33
N ASN A 224 -11.98 -17.95 -28.13
CA ASN A 224 -11.40 -17.38 -29.35
C ASN A 224 -10.68 -16.05 -29.07
N PHE A 225 -9.68 -16.07 -28.19
CA PHE A 225 -8.83 -14.90 -27.89
C PHE A 225 -7.37 -15.14 -28.31
N SER A 226 -6.70 -14.06 -28.71
CA SER A 226 -5.28 -14.08 -29.02
C SER A 226 -4.41 -14.01 -27.76
N LEU A 227 -3.13 -14.38 -27.87
CA LEU A 227 -2.16 -14.26 -26.78
C LEU A 227 -2.06 -12.81 -26.27
N THR A 228 -2.02 -11.84 -27.20
CA THR A 228 -1.97 -10.41 -26.87
C THR A 228 -3.22 -9.94 -26.12
N GLU A 229 -4.39 -10.43 -26.47
CA GLU A 229 -5.62 -10.07 -25.77
C GLU A 229 -5.64 -10.59 -24.34
N MET A 230 -5.26 -11.85 -24.13
CA MET A 230 -5.13 -12.40 -22.79
C MET A 230 -4.08 -11.66 -21.97
N HIS A 231 -2.95 -11.32 -22.58
CA HIS A 231 -1.91 -10.52 -21.92
C HIS A 231 -2.42 -9.13 -21.53
N ASN A 232 -3.17 -8.45 -22.39
CA ASN A 232 -3.80 -7.16 -22.06
C ASN A 232 -4.82 -7.29 -20.92
N TRP A 233 -5.62 -8.35 -20.90
CA TRP A 233 -6.56 -8.59 -19.79
C TRP A 233 -5.83 -8.82 -18.46
N LEU A 234 -4.71 -9.56 -18.48
CA LEU A 234 -3.85 -9.75 -17.31
C LEU A 234 -3.17 -8.45 -16.89
N SER A 235 -2.67 -7.65 -17.84
CA SER A 235 -2.06 -6.34 -17.57
C SER A 235 -3.05 -5.33 -16.97
N MET A 236 -4.33 -5.42 -17.32
CA MET A 236 -5.38 -4.63 -16.66
C MET A 236 -5.72 -5.17 -15.26
N SER A 237 -5.59 -6.49 -15.04
CA SER A 237 -5.96 -7.15 -13.79
C SER A 237 -4.87 -7.10 -12.71
N LEU A 238 -3.60 -7.06 -13.11
CA LEU A 238 -2.42 -7.22 -12.27
C LEU A 238 -1.43 -6.07 -12.45
N PRO A 239 -0.85 -5.54 -11.35
CA PRO A 239 0.17 -4.50 -11.44
C PRO A 239 1.49 -5.06 -11.95
N GLU A 240 2.38 -4.17 -12.42
CA GLU A 240 3.76 -4.52 -12.84
C GLU A 240 3.86 -5.60 -13.93
N THR A 241 2.79 -5.83 -14.68
CA THR A 241 2.83 -6.74 -15.83
C THR A 241 3.77 -6.16 -16.90
N PRO A 242 4.77 -6.90 -17.40
CA PRO A 242 5.68 -6.39 -18.42
C PRO A 242 4.92 -6.08 -19.71
N GLU A 243 5.32 -5.04 -20.45
CA GLU A 243 4.67 -4.67 -21.72
C GLU A 243 4.70 -5.79 -22.77
N ARG A 244 5.71 -6.67 -22.68
CA ARG A 244 5.85 -7.83 -23.55
C ARG A 244 5.94 -9.09 -22.70
N PRO A 245 5.15 -10.12 -23.03
CA PRO A 245 5.19 -11.38 -22.32
C PRO A 245 6.51 -12.11 -22.58
N THR A 246 7.07 -12.74 -21.55
CA THR A 246 8.14 -13.73 -21.72
C THR A 246 7.53 -15.01 -22.30
N LEU A 247 7.85 -15.28 -23.56
CA LEU A 247 7.41 -16.47 -24.26
C LEU A 247 8.29 -17.67 -23.90
N ILE A 248 7.65 -18.79 -23.62
CA ILE A 248 8.24 -20.09 -23.38
C ILE A 248 7.86 -20.96 -24.58
N ASN A 249 8.88 -21.38 -25.31
CA ASN A 249 8.76 -22.39 -26.35
C ASN A 249 8.91 -23.77 -25.69
N SER A 250 8.07 -24.71 -26.07
CA SER A 250 8.06 -26.10 -25.58
C SER A 250 9.30 -26.94 -25.94
N ASP A 251 10.41 -26.31 -26.38
CA ASP A 251 11.58 -26.99 -26.96
C ASP A 251 12.71 -27.25 -25.95
N THR A 252 12.48 -27.03 -24.66
CA THR A 252 13.44 -27.40 -23.59
C THR A 252 13.15 -28.74 -22.95
N LYS A 253 12.59 -29.68 -23.71
CA LYS A 253 12.79 -31.13 -23.47
C LYS A 253 13.61 -31.69 -24.64
N GLN A 254 14.84 -32.02 -24.29
CA GLN A 254 15.88 -32.58 -25.13
C GLN A 254 15.38 -33.86 -25.83
N GLY A 255 15.43 -33.86 -27.17
CA GLY A 255 15.49 -35.06 -28.00
C GLY A 255 14.16 -35.75 -28.30
N ASP A 256 13.45 -35.29 -29.32
CA ASP A 256 13.28 -36.10 -30.54
C ASP A 256 12.72 -35.22 -31.66
N LYS A 257 13.53 -35.07 -32.71
CA LYS A 257 13.09 -34.47 -33.97
C LYS A 257 12.22 -35.50 -34.66
N ASN A 258 10.90 -35.30 -34.63
CA ASN A 258 10.01 -35.59 -35.75
C ASN A 258 8.63 -34.98 -35.49
N ASP A 259 8.05 -34.50 -36.60
CA ASP A 259 6.67 -34.09 -36.83
C ASP A 259 6.31 -32.61 -36.62
N ASN A 260 5.71 -32.08 -37.69
CA ASN A 260 5.17 -30.74 -37.84
C ASN A 260 4.08 -30.45 -36.80
N HIS A 261 4.48 -30.03 -35.61
CA HIS A 261 3.58 -29.40 -34.64
C HIS A 261 3.96 -27.92 -34.53
N ASP A 262 3.00 -27.06 -34.90
CA ASP A 262 3.04 -25.63 -34.60
C ASP A 262 3.46 -25.46 -33.13
N SER A 263 4.65 -24.93 -32.88
CA SER A 263 5.14 -24.68 -31.53
C SER A 263 4.24 -23.62 -30.90
N GLU A 264 3.30 -24.05 -30.06
CA GLU A 264 2.38 -23.16 -29.38
C GLU A 264 3.16 -22.27 -28.39
N GLU A 265 3.42 -21.03 -28.79
CA GLU A 265 4.02 -20.02 -27.92
C GLU A 265 3.12 -19.80 -26.69
N SER A 266 3.66 -20.08 -25.51
CA SER A 266 2.98 -19.90 -24.23
C SER A 266 3.72 -18.86 -23.39
N ALA A 267 3.00 -18.05 -22.64
CA ALA A 267 3.56 -17.07 -21.74
C ALA A 267 3.27 -17.47 -20.30
N GLN A 268 4.20 -17.13 -19.40
CA GLN A 268 4.09 -17.46 -17.99
C GLN A 268 4.47 -16.26 -17.12
N LEU A 269 3.63 -15.96 -16.14
CA LEU A 269 3.85 -14.91 -15.15
C LEU A 269 3.58 -15.46 -13.75
N PHE A 270 4.34 -14.99 -12.77
CA PHE A 270 4.19 -15.38 -11.38
C PHE A 270 4.02 -14.16 -10.49
N TYR A 271 3.05 -14.23 -9.59
CA TYR A 271 2.72 -13.18 -8.67
C TYR A 271 2.64 -13.70 -7.24
N LYS A 272 2.97 -12.84 -6.29
CA LYS A 272 2.81 -13.09 -4.85
C LYS A 272 1.98 -11.97 -4.24
N SER A 273 0.94 -12.31 -3.50
CA SER A 273 0.18 -11.36 -2.69
C SER A 273 1.05 -10.89 -1.54
N ILE A 274 1.25 -9.59 -1.42
CA ILE A 274 2.06 -9.00 -0.35
C ILE A 274 1.34 -9.18 1.00
N TYR A 275 0.01 -9.11 1.01
CA TYR A 275 -0.79 -9.12 2.22
C TYR A 275 -1.02 -10.53 2.77
N LEU A 276 -1.57 -11.44 1.95
CA LEU A 276 -1.88 -12.81 2.37
C LEU A 276 -0.72 -13.79 2.15
N LYS A 277 0.36 -13.37 1.47
CA LYS A 277 1.49 -14.25 1.05
C LYS A 277 1.08 -15.41 0.15
N SER A 278 -0.14 -15.36 -0.40
CA SER A 278 -0.64 -16.27 -1.42
C SER A 278 0.12 -16.09 -2.74
N GLN A 279 0.08 -17.09 -3.61
CA GLN A 279 0.75 -17.08 -4.91
C GLN A 279 -0.24 -17.26 -6.05
N LEU A 280 0.10 -16.68 -7.20
CA LEU A 280 -0.67 -16.76 -8.42
C LEU A 280 0.27 -17.08 -9.58
N LYS A 281 -0.02 -18.17 -10.26
CA LYS A 281 0.64 -18.63 -11.48
C LYS A 281 -0.29 -18.40 -12.65
N CYS A 282 0.14 -17.61 -13.62
CA CYS A 282 -0.59 -17.38 -14.86
C CYS A 282 0.17 -18.06 -16.00
N VAL A 283 -0.42 -19.09 -16.60
CA VAL A 283 0.08 -19.70 -17.84
C VAL A 283 -0.96 -19.49 -18.92
N TYR A 284 -0.59 -18.91 -20.05
CA TYR A 284 -1.54 -18.64 -21.12
C TYR A 284 -0.91 -18.73 -22.50
N ALA A 285 -1.72 -19.11 -23.48
CA ALA A 285 -1.37 -19.27 -24.88
C ALA A 285 -2.53 -18.74 -25.74
N LYS A 286 -2.44 -18.91 -27.05
CA LYS A 286 -3.55 -18.55 -27.95
C LYS A 286 -4.77 -19.42 -27.64
N GLY A 287 -5.90 -18.78 -27.31
CA GLY A 287 -7.18 -19.43 -27.03
C GLY A 287 -7.26 -20.28 -25.75
N TYR A 288 -6.19 -20.31 -24.95
CA TYR A 288 -6.13 -21.07 -23.70
C TYR A 288 -5.43 -20.27 -22.60
N ALA A 289 -5.98 -20.27 -21.40
CA ALA A 289 -5.30 -19.78 -20.21
C ALA A 289 -5.60 -20.65 -18.99
N ASN A 290 -4.61 -20.84 -18.14
CA ASN A 290 -4.69 -21.53 -16.87
C ASN A 290 -4.09 -20.65 -15.77
N LEU A 291 -4.95 -20.17 -14.89
CA LEU A 291 -4.60 -19.32 -13.75
C LEU A 291 -4.73 -20.14 -12.47
N GLN A 292 -3.64 -20.30 -11.74
CA GLN A 292 -3.59 -21.14 -10.54
C GLN A 292 -3.23 -20.32 -9.33
N SER A 293 -4.01 -20.41 -8.26
CA SER A 293 -3.71 -19.73 -6.99
C SER A 293 -4.08 -20.58 -5.79
N ASP A 294 -3.32 -20.46 -4.72
CA ASP A 294 -3.63 -21.03 -3.41
C ASP A 294 -4.77 -20.27 -2.69
N ASN A 295 -5.06 -19.03 -3.09
CA ASN A 295 -6.20 -18.27 -2.60
C ASN A 295 -7.41 -18.35 -3.55
N LEU A 296 -8.55 -18.83 -3.04
CA LEU A 296 -9.78 -18.95 -3.80
C LEU A 296 -10.35 -17.58 -4.22
N SER A 297 -10.25 -16.57 -3.36
CA SER A 297 -10.75 -15.22 -3.67
C SER A 297 -10.00 -14.58 -4.84
N THR A 298 -8.69 -14.85 -4.98
CA THR A 298 -7.91 -14.41 -6.15
C THR A 298 -8.47 -14.97 -7.45
N ILE A 299 -8.83 -16.27 -7.46
CA ILE A 299 -9.45 -16.92 -8.62
C ILE A 299 -10.84 -16.34 -8.91
N ALA A 300 -11.62 -16.07 -7.86
CA ALA A 300 -12.95 -15.47 -7.95
C ALA A 300 -12.89 -14.08 -8.60
N ILE A 301 -11.97 -13.23 -8.16
CA ILE A 301 -11.75 -11.90 -8.73
C ILE A 301 -11.32 -11.99 -10.20
N LEU A 302 -10.35 -12.87 -10.52
CA LEU A 302 -9.90 -13.07 -11.90
C LEU A 302 -11.02 -13.55 -12.80
N LYS A 303 -11.83 -14.51 -12.35
CA LYS A 303 -12.99 -14.99 -13.10
C LYS A 303 -13.92 -13.83 -13.45
N ASP A 304 -14.29 -13.01 -12.48
CA ASP A 304 -15.24 -11.91 -12.68
C ASP A 304 -14.69 -10.85 -13.64
N VAL A 305 -13.44 -10.43 -13.45
CA VAL A 305 -12.80 -9.40 -14.28
C VAL A 305 -12.58 -9.89 -15.71
N LEU A 306 -12.06 -11.11 -15.89
CA LEU A 306 -11.78 -11.65 -17.22
C LEU A 306 -13.06 -11.93 -17.99
N THR A 307 -14.12 -12.41 -17.32
CA THR A 307 -15.44 -12.58 -17.94
C THR A 307 -16.03 -11.23 -18.38
N LYS A 308 -15.85 -10.19 -17.56
CA LYS A 308 -16.27 -8.82 -17.88
C LYS A 308 -15.50 -8.22 -19.07
N GLU A 309 -14.19 -8.48 -19.18
CA GLU A 309 -13.39 -8.01 -20.31
C GLU A 309 -13.69 -8.78 -21.61
N ALA A 310 -13.93 -10.09 -21.51
CA ALA A 310 -14.34 -10.89 -22.66
C ALA A 310 -15.71 -10.49 -23.19
N THR A 311 -16.68 -10.24 -22.31
CA THR A 311 -18.03 -9.77 -22.71
C THR A 311 -17.98 -8.39 -23.36
N LYS A 312 -17.15 -7.45 -22.87
CA LYS A 312 -16.91 -6.15 -23.53
C LYS A 312 -16.42 -6.31 -24.98
N LYS A 313 -15.55 -7.30 -25.22
CA LYS A 313 -15.02 -7.63 -26.55
C LYS A 313 -15.89 -8.61 -27.35
N LYS A 314 -17.03 -9.06 -26.81
CA LYS A 314 -17.92 -10.07 -27.41
C LYS A 314 -17.23 -11.41 -27.70
N ILE A 315 -16.25 -11.78 -26.89
CA ILE A 315 -15.55 -13.08 -26.97
C ILE A 315 -16.28 -14.08 -26.08
N GLN A 316 -16.67 -15.23 -26.65
CA GLN A 316 -17.24 -16.34 -25.89
C GLN A 316 -16.12 -17.11 -25.18
N LEU A 317 -16.23 -17.20 -23.85
CA LEU A 317 -15.32 -17.97 -23.01
C LEU A 317 -16.04 -19.18 -22.42
N SER A 318 -15.40 -20.33 -22.51
CA SER A 318 -15.70 -21.51 -21.70
C SER A 318 -14.77 -21.50 -20.48
N ILE A 319 -15.37 -21.49 -19.29
CA ILE A 319 -14.69 -21.34 -18.01
C ILE A 319 -14.81 -22.67 -17.26
N ASN A 320 -13.68 -23.31 -17.01
CA ASN A 320 -13.59 -24.53 -16.23
C ASN A 320 -12.85 -24.25 -14.93
N LEU A 321 -13.48 -24.58 -13.81
CA LEU A 321 -12.85 -24.55 -12.49
C LEU A 321 -12.40 -25.97 -12.16
N GLY A 322 -11.08 -26.14 -12.05
CA GLY A 322 -10.46 -27.44 -11.83
C GLY A 322 -9.58 -27.43 -10.58
N THR A 323 -9.48 -28.58 -9.95
CA THR A 323 -8.53 -28.83 -8.86
C THR A 323 -7.45 -29.75 -9.39
N LEU A 324 -6.19 -29.37 -9.23
CA LEU A 324 -5.05 -30.22 -9.57
C LEU A 324 -4.66 -30.97 -8.29
N HIS A 325 -5.22 -32.16 -8.11
CA HIS A 325 -4.92 -33.01 -6.97
C HIS A 325 -3.46 -33.45 -7.08
N TYR A 326 -2.58 -32.94 -6.21
CA TYR A 326 -1.26 -33.53 -5.99
C TYR A 326 -1.42 -34.74 -5.06
N LEU A 327 -2.15 -35.76 -5.51
CA LEU A 327 -2.17 -37.05 -4.80
C LEU A 327 -0.84 -37.70 -5.17
N VAL A 328 0.13 -37.61 -4.26
CA VAL A 328 1.28 -38.51 -4.30
C VAL A 328 0.71 -39.92 -4.37
N ILE A 329 0.94 -40.53 -5.53
CA ILE A 329 0.67 -41.90 -5.90
C ILE A 329 0.92 -42.81 -4.69
N LYS A 330 -0.14 -43.36 -4.08
CA LYS A 330 0.02 -44.59 -3.30
C LYS A 330 -1.09 -45.63 -3.37
N PHE A 331 -2.34 -45.31 -3.70
CA PHE A 331 -3.33 -46.37 -3.91
C PHE A 331 -4.30 -46.03 -5.05
N GLY A 332 -4.45 -46.97 -5.97
CA GLY A 332 -5.06 -46.78 -7.27
C GLY A 332 -6.58 -46.66 -7.26
N ARG A 333 -7.06 -46.08 -8.38
CA ARG A 333 -8.40 -46.15 -8.98
C ARG A 333 -9.60 -45.76 -8.10
N ILE A 334 -10.27 -44.67 -8.50
CA ILE A 334 -11.62 -44.65 -9.11
C ILE A 334 -11.73 -43.32 -9.91
N PRO A 335 -12.24 -43.31 -11.16
CA PRO A 335 -12.63 -42.08 -11.84
C PRO A 335 -14.08 -41.76 -11.48
N THR A 336 -14.32 -40.80 -10.59
CA THR A 336 -15.65 -40.23 -10.38
C THR A 336 -15.80 -38.96 -11.21
N GLN A 337 -16.89 -38.94 -11.96
CA GLN A 337 -17.29 -37.93 -12.93
C GLN A 337 -17.32 -36.51 -12.35
N SER A 338 -16.77 -35.57 -13.13
CA SER A 338 -17.21 -34.19 -13.34
C SER A 338 -18.18 -33.61 -12.29
N LEU A 339 -17.63 -33.08 -11.20
CA LEU A 339 -18.20 -32.01 -10.40
C LEU A 339 -17.02 -31.16 -9.92
N ALA A 340 -17.04 -29.87 -10.24
CA ALA A 340 -16.01 -28.91 -9.91
C ALA A 340 -15.92 -28.73 -8.37
N HIS A 341 -15.16 -29.60 -7.71
CA HIS A 341 -14.92 -29.54 -6.28
C HIS A 341 -13.74 -28.60 -6.01
N ILE A 342 -14.01 -27.40 -5.49
CA ILE A 342 -12.99 -26.60 -4.81
C ILE A 342 -12.40 -27.45 -3.69
N GLN A 343 -11.08 -27.48 -3.59
CA GLN A 343 -10.43 -28.20 -2.51
C GLN A 343 -10.72 -27.52 -1.18
N MET A 344 -11.49 -28.18 -0.30
CA MET A 344 -11.73 -27.69 1.06
C MET A 344 -10.41 -27.44 1.81
N ASP A 345 -9.39 -28.26 1.51
CA ASP A 345 -8.06 -28.12 2.10
C ASP A 345 -7.34 -26.82 1.69
N SER A 346 -7.65 -26.21 0.53
CA SER A 346 -7.05 -24.91 0.14
C SER A 346 -7.56 -23.78 1.02
N ILE A 347 -8.84 -23.84 1.37
CA ILE A 347 -9.48 -22.88 2.29
C ILE A 347 -8.93 -23.07 3.69
N GLU A 348 -8.83 -24.31 4.17
CA GLU A 348 -8.24 -24.59 5.48
C GLU A 348 -6.78 -24.12 5.56
N TYR A 349 -5.98 -24.38 4.52
CA TYR A 349 -4.61 -23.90 4.42
C TYR A 349 -4.53 -22.37 4.49
N MET A 350 -5.37 -21.65 3.75
CA MET A 350 -5.45 -20.19 3.81
C MET A 350 -5.86 -19.69 5.20
N LEU A 351 -6.84 -20.33 5.86
CA LEU A 351 -7.24 -19.97 7.22
C LEU A 351 -6.10 -20.17 8.22
N ARG A 352 -5.33 -21.26 8.09
CA ARG A 352 -4.13 -21.52 8.93
C ARG A 352 -3.00 -20.52 8.67
N MET A 353 -2.83 -20.05 7.44
CA MET A 353 -1.88 -18.97 7.15
C MET A 353 -2.28 -17.66 7.82
N ILE A 354 -3.57 -17.32 7.77
CA ILE A 354 -4.11 -16.09 8.36
C ILE A 354 -4.10 -16.15 9.91
N ASP A 355 -4.33 -17.33 10.49
CA ASP A 355 -4.39 -17.59 11.94
C ASP A 355 -3.22 -16.97 12.71
N THR A 356 -1.99 -17.25 12.27
CA THR A 356 -0.77 -16.74 12.93
C THR A 356 -0.77 -15.22 13.09
N LYS A 357 -1.23 -14.48 12.07
CA LYS A 357 -1.32 -13.02 12.10
C LYS A 357 -2.53 -12.54 12.89
N LEU A 358 -3.67 -13.23 12.80
CA LEU A 358 -4.87 -12.87 13.56
C LEU A 358 -4.68 -13.02 15.06
N VAL A 359 -4.04 -14.10 15.52
CA VAL A 359 -3.74 -14.31 16.94
C VAL A 359 -2.83 -13.20 17.45
N TYR A 360 -1.75 -12.89 16.71
CA TYR A 360 -0.86 -11.78 17.04
C TYR A 360 -1.58 -10.44 17.16
N LEU A 361 -2.43 -10.09 16.18
CA LEU A 361 -3.17 -8.83 16.17
C LEU A 361 -4.19 -8.73 17.32
N ASN A 362 -4.89 -9.82 17.61
CA ASN A 362 -5.82 -9.89 18.74
C ASN A 362 -5.09 -9.73 20.08
N GLU A 363 -3.91 -10.32 20.24
CA GLU A 363 -3.07 -10.12 21.42
C GLU A 363 -2.56 -8.69 21.53
N LEU A 364 -2.11 -8.09 20.42
CA LEU A 364 -1.67 -6.70 20.40
C LEU A 364 -2.79 -5.75 20.82
N GLU A 365 -4.00 -5.93 20.28
CA GLU A 365 -5.17 -5.11 20.66
C GLU A 365 -5.47 -5.23 22.16
N LYS A 366 -5.42 -6.45 22.72
CA LYS A 366 -5.62 -6.68 24.16
C LYS A 366 -4.53 -5.99 24.99
N LYS A 367 -3.25 -6.15 24.62
CA LYS A 367 -2.12 -5.51 25.32
C LYS A 367 -2.25 -3.99 25.33
N VAL A 368 -2.61 -3.39 24.19
CA VAL A 368 -2.77 -1.93 24.07
C VAL A 368 -3.95 -1.41 24.90
N LYS A 369 -5.08 -2.13 24.93
CA LYS A 369 -6.22 -1.81 25.80
C LYS A 369 -5.85 -1.81 27.28
N LEU A 370 -4.91 -2.67 27.70
CA LEU A 370 -4.43 -2.77 29.08
C LEU A 370 -3.45 -1.65 29.47
N ILE A 371 -2.76 -1.02 28.51
CA ILE A 371 -1.76 0.03 28.82
C ILE A 371 -2.37 1.16 29.64
N LYS A 372 -3.55 1.66 29.26
CA LYS A 372 -4.18 2.79 29.97
C LYS A 372 -4.55 2.41 31.42
N PRO A 373 -5.29 1.32 31.69
CA PRO A 373 -5.54 0.84 33.05
C PRO A 373 -4.27 0.63 33.88
N ILE A 374 -3.23 0.00 33.31
CA ILE A 374 -1.97 -0.25 34.04
C ILE A 374 -1.26 1.07 34.38
N THR A 375 -1.24 2.02 33.43
CA THR A 375 -0.63 3.34 33.65
C THR A 375 -1.37 4.12 34.73
N GLU A 376 -2.70 4.06 34.74
CA GLU A 376 -3.53 4.68 35.78
C GLU A 376 -3.27 4.04 37.16
N LEU A 377 -3.23 2.71 37.25
CA LEU A 377 -2.91 1.99 38.49
C LEU A 377 -1.53 2.39 39.06
N ILE A 378 -0.49 2.35 38.22
CA ILE A 378 0.88 2.76 38.61
C ILE A 378 0.89 4.22 39.08
N SER A 379 0.20 5.11 38.36
CA SER A 379 0.16 6.53 38.73
C SER A 379 -0.56 6.77 40.07
N ASN A 380 -1.62 6.03 40.36
CA ASN A 380 -2.37 6.12 41.61
C ASN A 380 -1.56 5.59 42.80
N GLU A 381 -0.85 4.47 42.62
CA GLU A 381 -0.01 3.91 43.68
C GLU A 381 1.21 4.80 43.99
N ILE A 382 1.88 5.36 42.98
CA ILE A 382 2.96 6.35 43.17
C ILE A 382 2.45 7.57 43.96
N GLN A 383 1.23 8.06 43.67
CA GLN A 383 0.63 9.17 44.40
C GLN A 383 0.25 8.81 45.84
N SER A 384 -0.16 7.56 46.10
CA SER A 384 -0.48 7.08 47.45
C SER A 384 0.76 6.91 48.33
N ASN A 385 1.87 6.39 47.78
CA ASN A 385 3.13 6.20 48.49
C ASN A 385 3.85 7.52 48.80
N ASN A 386 3.61 8.58 48.01
CA ASN A 386 4.14 9.92 48.31
C ASN A 386 3.54 10.57 49.57
N ARG A 387 2.53 9.97 50.22
CA ARG A 387 2.03 10.42 51.52
C ARG A 387 2.83 9.87 52.70
N ASP A 388 3.50 8.73 52.54
CA ASP A 388 4.22 8.03 53.62
C ASP A 388 5.71 7.86 53.26
N ASN A 389 6.50 8.89 53.56
CA ASN A 389 7.97 8.94 53.66
C ASN A 389 8.86 9.01 52.39
N CYS A 390 9.86 9.90 52.54
CA CYS A 390 10.98 10.17 51.66
C CYS A 390 11.85 8.94 51.36
N LEU A 391 11.88 8.49 50.11
CA LEU A 391 13.07 7.95 49.43
C LEU A 391 12.76 7.78 47.95
N PHE A 392 13.07 8.80 47.16
CA PHE A 392 13.17 8.68 45.70
C PHE A 392 14.31 7.70 45.36
N LYS A 393 14.02 6.41 45.30
CA LYS A 393 14.73 5.55 44.34
C LYS A 393 14.16 5.95 42.99
N GLN A 394 14.92 6.71 42.20
CA GLN A 394 14.66 6.90 40.79
C GLN A 394 14.32 5.53 40.21
N ILE A 395 13.08 5.33 39.74
CA ILE A 395 12.67 4.11 39.06
C ILE A 395 13.58 4.03 37.84
N THR A 396 14.60 3.17 37.90
CA THR A 396 15.43 2.90 36.73
C THR A 396 14.59 2.08 35.74
N PRO A 397 14.86 2.17 34.43
CA PRO A 397 14.07 1.48 33.40
C PRO A 397 14.00 -0.05 33.57
N ASN A 398 14.78 -0.63 34.49
CA ASN A 398 14.83 -2.07 34.77
C ASN A 398 14.10 -2.51 36.05
N ASP A 399 13.63 -1.59 36.90
CA ASP A 399 12.95 -1.95 38.16
C ASP A 399 11.44 -2.17 37.94
N ASN A 400 10.82 -3.02 38.77
CA ASN A 400 9.35 -3.13 38.80
C ASN A 400 8.81 -1.83 39.43
N PRO A 401 7.91 -1.08 38.76
CA PRO A 401 7.37 0.15 39.31
C PRO A 401 6.58 -0.05 40.61
N LEU A 402 6.15 -1.29 40.90
CA LEU A 402 5.45 -1.69 42.11
C LEU A 402 6.26 -2.77 42.87
N PRO A 403 6.13 -2.89 44.21
CA PRO A 403 6.72 -4.00 44.96
C PRO A 403 6.31 -5.32 44.31
N SER A 404 7.24 -6.28 44.24
CA SER A 404 7.19 -7.50 43.40
C SER A 404 5.96 -8.40 43.55
N ASP A 405 5.02 -8.08 44.45
CA ASP A 405 3.81 -8.84 44.73
C ASP A 405 2.52 -8.21 44.16
N TYR A 406 2.52 -6.93 43.74
CA TYR A 406 1.30 -6.22 43.34
C TYR A 406 0.98 -6.27 41.85
N LEU A 407 1.99 -6.42 40.98
CA LEU A 407 1.80 -6.46 39.54
C LEU A 407 2.58 -7.62 38.90
N PRO A 408 1.88 -8.58 38.26
CA PRO A 408 2.52 -9.65 37.51
C PRO A 408 3.50 -9.13 36.46
N LEU A 409 4.61 -9.86 36.28
CA LEU A 409 5.69 -9.54 35.33
C LEU A 409 5.20 -9.27 33.90
N GLU A 410 4.15 -9.97 33.47
CA GLU A 410 3.54 -9.79 32.14
C GLU A 410 2.99 -8.37 31.95
N TYR A 411 2.33 -7.79 32.96
CA TYR A 411 1.79 -6.43 32.90
C TYR A 411 2.88 -5.37 33.03
N VAL A 412 3.92 -5.64 33.82
CA VAL A 412 5.11 -4.78 33.89
C VAL A 412 5.77 -4.67 32.52
N GLN A 413 5.89 -5.79 31.80
CA GLN A 413 6.46 -5.82 30.45
C GLN A 413 5.59 -5.04 29.45
N ILE A 414 4.25 -5.20 29.49
CA ILE A 414 3.32 -4.41 28.66
C ILE A 414 3.48 -2.91 28.91
N TRP A 415 3.65 -2.50 30.17
CA TRP A 415 3.85 -1.10 30.52
C TRP A 415 5.20 -0.56 30.01
N ARG A 416 6.29 -1.33 30.15
CA ARG A 416 7.62 -0.98 29.63
C ARG A 416 7.60 -0.80 28.10
N ASP A 417 6.99 -1.75 27.41
CA ASP A 417 6.89 -1.74 25.94
C ASP A 417 5.76 -0.84 25.41
N SER A 418 5.12 -0.04 26.27
CA SER A 418 3.89 0.70 25.93
C SER A 418 4.02 1.61 24.71
N ASN A 419 5.14 2.34 24.58
CA ASN A 419 5.39 3.21 23.42
C ASN A 419 5.52 2.39 22.12
N LYS A 420 6.25 1.29 22.18
CA LYS A 420 6.44 0.37 21.04
C LYS A 420 5.11 -0.28 20.63
N LEU A 421 4.36 -0.81 21.59
CA LEU A 421 3.05 -1.42 21.35
C LEU A 421 2.03 -0.41 20.78
N LYS A 422 2.03 0.83 21.26
CA LYS A 422 1.19 1.90 20.69
C LYS A 422 1.58 2.25 19.26
N GLN A 423 2.88 2.35 18.96
CA GLN A 423 3.36 2.58 17.61
C GLN A 423 2.97 1.43 16.68
N GLU A 424 3.24 0.18 17.07
CA GLU A 424 2.84 -1.00 16.29
C GLU A 424 1.32 -1.04 16.06
N PHE A 425 0.52 -0.76 17.09
CA PHE A 425 -0.93 -0.71 16.98
C PHE A 425 -1.42 0.43 16.08
N LYS A 426 -0.74 1.58 16.04
CA LYS A 426 -1.09 2.66 15.10
C LYS A 426 -1.08 2.16 13.66
N TYR A 427 -0.04 1.43 13.24
CA TYR A 427 0.05 0.86 11.90
C TYR A 427 -0.84 -0.37 11.67
N GLN A 428 -1.11 -1.15 12.72
CA GLN A 428 -1.81 -2.43 12.63
C GLN A 428 -3.30 -2.38 12.98
N SER A 429 -3.81 -1.29 13.57
CA SER A 429 -5.18 -1.12 14.04
C SER A 429 -6.24 -1.44 12.97
N CYS A 430 -5.98 -1.06 11.72
CA CYS A 430 -6.89 -1.33 10.59
C CYS A 430 -6.66 -2.70 9.92
N GLN A 431 -5.61 -3.47 10.28
CA GLN A 431 -5.32 -4.76 9.66
C GLN A 431 -6.25 -5.87 10.17
N LEU A 432 -6.67 -5.82 11.43
CA LEU A 432 -7.54 -6.83 12.04
C LEU A 432 -8.90 -6.90 11.34
N ASN A 433 -9.56 -5.74 11.15
CA ASN A 433 -10.81 -5.66 10.39
C ASN A 433 -10.63 -6.16 8.95
N ARG A 434 -9.50 -5.85 8.32
CA ARG A 434 -9.20 -6.30 6.97
C ARG A 434 -9.04 -7.82 6.87
N TYR A 435 -8.37 -8.47 7.83
CA TYR A 435 -8.33 -9.93 7.87
C TYR A 435 -9.71 -10.54 8.05
N TYR A 436 -10.59 -9.92 8.84
CA TYR A 436 -11.98 -10.35 8.95
C TYR A 436 -12.73 -10.22 7.63
N GLU A 437 -12.54 -9.12 6.91
CA GLU A 437 -13.11 -8.94 5.58
C GLU A 437 -12.57 -9.95 4.57
N CYS A 438 -11.27 -10.26 4.60
CA CYS A 438 -10.68 -11.31 3.76
C CYS A 438 -11.29 -12.70 4.05
N ILE A 439 -11.48 -13.06 5.33
CA ILE A 439 -12.11 -14.33 5.71
C ILE A 439 -13.57 -14.37 5.28
N VAL A 440 -14.31 -13.27 5.46
CA VAL A 440 -15.70 -13.15 5.00
C VAL A 440 -15.77 -13.27 3.47
N GLY A 441 -14.87 -12.61 2.75
CA GLY A 441 -14.77 -12.72 1.29
C GLY A 441 -14.50 -14.14 0.84
N LEU A 442 -13.54 -14.82 1.47
CA LEU A 442 -13.20 -16.22 1.21
C LEU A 442 -14.39 -17.15 1.45
N TYR A 443 -15.15 -16.92 2.52
CA TYR A 443 -16.38 -17.65 2.82
C TYR A 443 -17.45 -17.45 1.74
N ILE A 444 -17.69 -16.20 1.33
CA ILE A 444 -18.67 -15.89 0.28
C ILE A 444 -18.25 -16.53 -1.05
N ASP A 445 -16.97 -16.41 -1.43
CA ASP A 445 -16.44 -16.98 -2.66
C ASP A 445 -16.59 -18.51 -2.70
N LYS A 446 -16.32 -19.19 -1.60
CA LYS A 446 -16.52 -20.64 -1.45
C LYS A 446 -17.93 -21.06 -1.89
N TYR A 447 -18.95 -20.46 -1.28
CA TYR A 447 -20.34 -20.81 -1.55
C TYR A 447 -20.81 -20.31 -2.92
N ARG A 448 -20.29 -19.16 -3.37
CA ARG A 448 -20.57 -18.61 -4.70
C ARG A 448 -20.15 -19.57 -5.81
N PHE A 449 -19.01 -20.24 -5.67
CA PHE A 449 -18.58 -21.28 -6.61
C PHE A 449 -19.40 -22.57 -6.52
N GLN A 450 -20.03 -22.85 -5.38
CA GLN A 450 -21.04 -23.92 -5.23
C GLN A 450 -22.44 -23.50 -5.73
N GLY A 451 -22.60 -22.25 -6.20
CA GLY A 451 -23.88 -21.71 -6.65
C GLY A 451 -24.83 -21.28 -5.52
N LYS A 452 -24.34 -21.08 -4.30
CA LYS A 452 -25.12 -20.67 -3.12
C LYS A 452 -24.78 -19.24 -2.70
N ASP A 453 -25.80 -18.44 -2.35
CA ASP A 453 -25.61 -17.13 -1.73
C ASP A 453 -25.70 -17.25 -0.20
N VAL A 454 -24.68 -16.73 0.49
CA VAL A 454 -24.54 -16.79 1.96
C VAL A 454 -24.33 -15.42 2.58
N SER A 455 -24.66 -14.35 1.85
CA SER A 455 -24.48 -12.97 2.28
C SER A 455 -25.16 -12.64 3.61
N TYR A 456 -26.28 -13.31 3.92
CA TYR A 456 -27.03 -13.17 5.18
C TYR A 456 -26.24 -13.62 6.42
N ARG A 457 -25.29 -14.56 6.29
CA ARG A 457 -24.49 -15.09 7.41
C ARG A 457 -23.28 -14.21 7.77
N LYS A 458 -23.06 -13.10 7.06
CA LYS A 458 -21.92 -12.20 7.26
C LYS A 458 -21.82 -11.71 8.72
N ASN A 459 -22.94 -11.33 9.32
CA ASN A 459 -22.97 -10.81 10.69
C ASN A 459 -22.61 -11.89 11.73
N ASP A 460 -23.03 -13.13 11.51
CA ASP A 460 -22.73 -14.23 12.43
C ASP A 460 -21.26 -14.65 12.33
N LEU A 461 -20.70 -14.64 11.11
CA LEU A 461 -19.27 -14.86 10.92
C LEU A 461 -18.44 -13.75 11.60
N PHE A 462 -18.85 -12.49 11.54
CA PHE A 462 -18.20 -11.41 12.29
C PHE A 462 -18.26 -11.60 13.81
N LYS A 463 -19.37 -12.11 14.35
CA LYS A 463 -19.46 -12.44 15.79
C LYS A 463 -18.49 -13.57 16.15
N LEU A 464 -18.37 -14.59 15.30
CA LEU A 464 -17.44 -15.69 15.50
C LEU A 464 -15.98 -15.21 15.43
N LEU A 465 -15.66 -14.30 14.52
CA LEU A 465 -14.32 -13.70 14.39
C LEU A 465 -13.94 -12.83 15.60
N LYS A 466 -14.90 -12.13 16.23
CA LYS A 466 -14.65 -11.39 17.48
C LYS A 466 -14.25 -12.31 18.64
N ASN A 467 -14.81 -13.52 18.69
CA ASN A 467 -14.46 -14.57 19.64
C ASN A 467 -13.61 -15.64 18.97
N TYR A 468 -12.51 -15.19 18.35
CA TYR A 468 -11.71 -15.99 17.43
C TYR A 468 -11.28 -17.35 18.01
N ASN A 469 -11.61 -18.41 17.27
CA ASN A 469 -11.13 -19.77 17.49
C ASN A 469 -11.05 -20.45 16.12
N LEU A 470 -9.85 -20.93 15.77
CA LEU A 470 -9.58 -21.52 14.46
C LEU A 470 -10.42 -22.76 14.18
N ASP A 471 -10.54 -23.68 15.14
CA ASP A 471 -11.28 -24.94 14.96
C ASP A 471 -12.77 -24.68 14.72
N LYS A 472 -13.37 -23.78 15.50
CA LYS A 472 -14.77 -23.34 15.31
C LYS A 472 -14.96 -22.64 13.97
N LEU A 473 -13.98 -21.88 13.51
CA LEU A 473 -14.02 -21.21 12.21
C LEU A 473 -13.98 -22.24 11.08
N ILE A 474 -13.09 -23.24 11.15
CA ILE A 474 -13.00 -24.31 10.16
C ILE A 474 -14.29 -25.13 10.15
N GLU A 475 -14.83 -25.49 11.32
CA GLU A 475 -16.11 -26.18 11.44
C GLU A 475 -17.24 -25.38 10.78
N TYR A 476 -17.31 -24.07 11.06
CA TYR A 476 -18.30 -23.17 10.46
C TYR A 476 -18.17 -23.12 8.92
N PHE A 477 -16.95 -23.11 8.40
CA PHE A 477 -16.71 -23.19 6.96
C PHE A 477 -17.16 -24.54 6.38
N ASN A 478 -16.98 -25.64 7.10
CA ASN A 478 -17.29 -27.00 6.65
C ASN A 478 -18.76 -27.39 6.79
N GLN A 479 -19.59 -26.58 7.46
CA GLN A 479 -21.02 -26.83 7.55
C GLN A 479 -21.66 -26.94 6.17
N GLU A 480 -22.27 -28.08 5.86
CA GLU A 480 -23.09 -28.19 4.66
C GLU A 480 -24.40 -27.43 4.87
N LEU A 481 -24.56 -26.32 4.14
CA LEU A 481 -25.84 -25.62 4.08
C LEU A 481 -26.82 -26.44 3.23
N SER A 482 -27.74 -27.14 3.89
CA SER A 482 -28.95 -27.67 3.24
C SER A 482 -29.82 -26.51 2.78
N VAL A 483 -30.37 -26.63 1.57
CA VAL A 483 -31.31 -25.68 0.95
C VAL A 483 -32.52 -25.46 1.84
#